data_AF-A0A533N8Z8-F1
#
_entry.id   AF-A0A533N8Z8-F1
#
_cell.length_a   1.000
_cell.length_b   1.000
_cell.length_c   1.000
_cell.angle_alpha   90.00
_cell.angle_beta   90.00
_cell.angle_gamma   90.00
#
_symmetry.space_group_name_H-M   'P 1'
#
loop_
_entity.id
_entity.type
_entity.pdbx_description
1 polymer ?
#
loop_
_entity_poly.entity_id
_entity_poly.type
_entity_poly.pdbx_seq_one_letter_code
_entity_poly.pdbx_strand_id
1 'polypeptide(L)'
;MNILLQLLLILFLAKIFAEIIERAGFPGILGEMAAGIFLGMLWINPDDDILSFFSMLGAIFLLFIVGYKEINLQEVKASIKIALIPTLCSVIVPFSFGFLLGKAFNLEFIECLFIGVAFSPTSIGVSVRTLIDLDYLSKKIGSTMLSSAILDDIIGIFMFSVLISIATYHHIPTSMQLMIIGGKFVIFLIIMIILGWKVFPVLFTYIHKMQVKESIFAFVFMIAIFSAYLAEVFSLHAVIGAFIGGACLSSIPFAKIEDVQNKVSGISYGIYNNEQCDK
;
A
#
# COMPACT_ATOMS: atom_id res chain seq x y z
N MET A 1 -8.25 -24.20 15.24
CA MET A 1 -9.50 -23.96 14.49
C MET A 1 -9.24 -24.34 13.04
N ASN A 2 -10.22 -24.84 12.28
CA ASN A 2 -10.01 -25.03 10.83
C ASN A 2 -9.83 -23.66 10.16
N ILE A 3 -8.83 -23.54 9.29
CA ILE A 3 -8.50 -22.29 8.57
C ILE A 3 -9.70 -21.72 7.80
N LEU A 4 -10.51 -22.60 7.19
CA LEU A 4 -11.72 -22.22 6.47
C LEU A 4 -12.76 -21.57 7.38
N LEU A 5 -12.88 -22.04 8.63
CA LEU A 5 -13.78 -21.44 9.60
C LEU A 5 -13.26 -20.09 10.07
N GLN A 6 -11.95 -19.92 10.24
CA GLN A 6 -11.36 -18.62 10.58
C GLN A 6 -11.58 -17.61 9.46
N LEU A 7 -11.30 -17.96 8.21
CA LEU A 7 -11.54 -17.09 7.05
C LEU A 7 -13.02 -16.71 6.94
N LEU A 8 -13.93 -17.67 7.11
CA LEU A 8 -15.38 -17.40 7.12
C LEU A 8 -15.74 -16.39 8.21
N LEU A 9 -15.27 -16.58 9.44
CA LEU A 9 -15.56 -15.69 10.56
C LEU A 9 -14.99 -14.28 10.35
N ILE A 10 -13.75 -14.18 9.83
CA ILE A 10 -13.10 -12.91 9.53
C ILE A 10 -13.91 -12.14 8.49
N LEU A 11 -14.23 -12.77 7.36
CA LEU A 11 -15.00 -12.12 6.29
C LEU A 11 -16.41 -11.73 6.76
N PHE A 12 -17.08 -12.62 7.49
CA PHE A 12 -18.43 -12.39 7.99
C PHE A 12 -18.48 -11.23 8.99
N LEU A 13 -17.61 -11.22 9.99
CA LEU A 13 -17.59 -10.17 11.01
C LEU A 13 -17.07 -8.84 10.45
N ALA A 14 -16.05 -8.87 9.58
CA ALA A 14 -15.56 -7.67 8.90
C ALA A 14 -16.71 -6.96 8.17
N LYS A 15 -17.56 -7.70 7.44
CA LYS A 15 -18.70 -7.11 6.72
C LYS A 15 -19.81 -6.61 7.64
N ILE A 16 -20.15 -7.34 8.69
CA ILE A 16 -21.16 -6.89 9.66
C ILE A 16 -20.71 -5.60 10.33
N PHE A 17 -19.45 -5.52 10.79
CA PHE A 17 -18.96 -4.34 11.47
C PHE A 17 -18.79 -3.17 10.51
N ALA A 18 -18.32 -3.41 9.28
CA ALA A 18 -18.27 -2.40 8.23
C ALA A 18 -19.65 -1.78 7.98
N GLU A 19 -20.68 -2.61 7.77
CA GLU A 19 -22.07 -2.17 7.57
C GLU A 19 -22.59 -1.33 8.74
N ILE A 20 -22.31 -1.73 9.99
CA ILE A 20 -22.73 -0.99 11.18
C ILE A 20 -22.09 0.40 11.22
N ILE A 21 -20.78 0.48 10.94
CA ILE A 21 -20.01 1.71 10.96
C ILE A 21 -20.40 2.64 9.80
N GLU A 22 -20.65 2.09 8.61
CA GLU A 22 -21.12 2.86 7.46
C GLU A 22 -22.52 3.41 7.66
N ARG A 23 -23.44 2.64 8.26
CA ARG A 23 -24.75 3.15 8.67
C ARG A 23 -24.67 4.28 9.68
N ALA A 24 -23.61 4.31 10.48
CA ALA A 24 -23.34 5.40 11.41
C ALA A 24 -22.68 6.62 10.72
N GLY A 25 -22.37 6.55 9.42
CA GLY A 25 -21.79 7.63 8.62
C GLY A 25 -20.26 7.69 8.61
N PHE A 26 -19.59 6.61 9.05
CA PHE A 26 -18.13 6.52 9.08
C PHE A 26 -17.60 5.56 8.00
N PRO A 27 -16.32 5.66 7.58
CA PRO A 27 -15.73 4.74 6.61
C PRO A 27 -15.72 3.28 7.09
N GLY A 28 -16.13 2.34 6.24
CA GLY A 28 -16.27 0.92 6.59
C GLY A 28 -15.00 0.22 7.09
N ILE A 29 -13.82 0.70 6.69
CA ILE A 29 -12.52 0.20 7.18
C ILE A 29 -12.46 0.21 8.71
N LEU A 30 -13.03 1.22 9.37
CA LEU A 30 -13.05 1.29 10.84
C LEU A 30 -13.82 0.11 11.44
N GLY A 31 -14.88 -0.35 10.77
CA GLY A 31 -15.62 -1.55 11.14
C GLY A 31 -14.81 -2.81 10.94
N GLU A 32 -14.09 -2.94 9.83
CA GLU A 32 -13.23 -4.09 9.55
C GLU A 32 -12.08 -4.20 10.57
N MET A 33 -11.47 -3.06 10.95
CA MET A 33 -10.47 -3.00 12.03
C MET A 33 -11.07 -3.40 13.38
N ALA A 34 -12.27 -2.91 13.72
CA ALA A 34 -12.96 -3.27 14.95
C ALA A 34 -13.30 -4.78 15.00
N ALA A 35 -13.71 -5.37 13.88
CA ALA A 35 -13.92 -6.81 13.76
C ALA A 35 -12.62 -7.60 13.99
N GLY A 36 -11.49 -7.12 13.44
CA GLY A 36 -10.17 -7.70 13.68
C GLY A 36 -9.77 -7.67 15.16
N ILE A 37 -9.96 -6.54 15.84
CA ILE A 37 -9.70 -6.39 17.29
C ILE A 37 -10.59 -7.35 18.10
N PHE A 38 -11.88 -7.40 17.76
CA PHE A 38 -12.85 -8.29 18.43
C PHE A 38 -12.46 -9.77 18.28
N LEU A 39 -12.10 -10.19 17.07
CA LEU A 39 -11.65 -11.54 16.78
C LEU A 39 -10.31 -11.90 17.43
N GLY A 40 -9.36 -10.96 17.45
CA GLY A 40 -8.05 -11.13 18.07
C GLY A 40 -8.13 -11.25 19.59
N MET A 41 -9.04 -10.52 20.24
CA MET A 41 -9.28 -10.65 21.69
C MET A 41 -9.92 -11.98 22.06
N LEU A 42 -10.71 -12.53 21.15
CA LEU A 42 -11.43 -13.76 21.37
C LEU A 42 -10.53 -14.97 21.07
N TRP A 43 -10.23 -15.26 19.81
CA TRP A 43 -10.03 -16.66 19.40
C TRP A 43 -9.15 -16.86 18.15
N ILE A 44 -8.42 -15.85 17.68
CA ILE A 44 -7.47 -15.98 16.54
C ILE A 44 -6.05 -15.69 17.03
N ASN A 45 -5.17 -16.69 16.93
CA ASN A 45 -3.74 -16.45 17.11
C ASN A 45 -3.23 -15.61 15.94
N PRO A 46 -2.64 -14.43 16.19
CA PRO A 46 -2.12 -13.56 15.13
C PRO A 46 -0.93 -14.17 14.37
N ASP A 47 -0.26 -15.17 14.95
CA ASP A 47 0.94 -15.82 14.40
C ASP A 47 0.64 -16.95 13.39
N ASP A 48 -0.54 -16.97 12.77
CA ASP A 48 -0.83 -17.92 11.69
C ASP A 48 -0.20 -17.43 10.38
N ASP A 49 0.79 -18.15 9.87
CA ASP A 49 1.50 -17.86 8.62
C ASP A 49 0.52 -17.66 7.43
N ILE A 50 -0.59 -18.40 7.42
CA ILE A 50 -1.58 -18.32 6.35
C ILE A 50 -2.36 -17.00 6.46
N LEU A 51 -2.74 -16.59 7.66
CA LEU A 51 -3.46 -15.33 7.85
C LEU A 51 -2.56 -14.13 7.50
N SER A 52 -1.29 -14.19 7.88
CA SER A 52 -0.27 -13.20 7.51
C SER A 52 -0.10 -13.10 6.00
N PHE A 53 -0.07 -14.25 5.31
CA PHE A 53 -0.02 -14.31 3.85
C PHE A 53 -1.25 -13.66 3.19
N PHE A 54 -2.47 -13.95 3.66
CA PHE A 54 -3.69 -13.33 3.13
C PHE A 54 -3.76 -11.82 3.40
N SER A 55 -3.31 -11.38 4.58
CA SER A 55 -3.21 -9.94 4.92
C SER A 55 -2.27 -9.21 3.95
N MET A 56 -1.09 -9.79 3.71
CA MET A 56 -0.12 -9.26 2.75
C MET A 56 -0.69 -9.23 1.33
N LEU A 57 -1.36 -10.29 0.88
CA LEU A 57 -2.04 -10.36 -0.42
C LEU A 57 -3.12 -9.28 -0.57
N GLY A 58 -3.94 -9.08 0.46
CA GLY A 58 -4.96 -8.02 0.48
C GLY A 58 -4.35 -6.63 0.31
N ALA A 59 -3.27 -6.34 1.04
CA ALA A 59 -2.55 -5.08 0.91
C ALA A 59 -1.92 -4.88 -0.48
N ILE A 60 -1.30 -5.93 -1.03
CA ILE A 60 -0.75 -5.92 -2.39
C ILE A 60 -1.83 -5.57 -3.41
N PHE A 61 -3.00 -6.22 -3.39
CA PHE A 61 -4.05 -5.95 -4.37
C PHE A 61 -4.72 -4.61 -4.18
N LEU A 62 -4.95 -4.19 -2.93
CA LEU A 62 -5.51 -2.87 -2.65
C LEU A 62 -4.66 -1.78 -3.29
N LEU A 63 -3.36 -1.78 -2.99
CA LEU A 63 -2.46 -0.73 -3.47
C LEU A 63 -2.12 -0.88 -4.95
N PHE A 64 -2.10 -2.10 -5.48
CA PHE A 64 -2.01 -2.31 -6.93
C PHE A 64 -3.19 -1.66 -7.66
N ILE A 65 -4.42 -1.83 -7.18
CA ILE A 65 -5.60 -1.23 -7.81
C ILE A 65 -5.58 0.28 -7.72
N VAL A 66 -5.17 0.82 -6.58
CA VAL A 66 -4.95 2.27 -6.45
C VAL A 66 -3.96 2.75 -7.51
N GLY A 67 -2.82 2.06 -7.64
CA GLY A 67 -1.85 2.35 -8.71
C GLY A 67 -2.46 2.25 -10.11
N TYR A 68 -3.30 1.25 -10.35
CA TYR A 68 -3.79 0.91 -11.67
C TYR A 68 -4.99 1.75 -12.15
N LYS A 69 -5.95 2.03 -11.27
CA LYS A 69 -7.16 2.79 -11.58
C LYS A 69 -7.02 4.27 -11.27
N GLU A 70 -6.43 4.60 -10.13
CA GLU A 70 -6.56 5.95 -9.55
C GLU A 70 -5.36 6.85 -9.82
N ILE A 71 -4.21 6.28 -10.18
CA ILE A 71 -3.01 7.07 -10.47
C ILE A 71 -3.01 7.52 -11.93
N ASN A 72 -2.87 8.82 -12.12
CA ASN A 72 -2.35 9.40 -13.35
C ASN A 72 -0.87 9.79 -13.16
N LEU A 73 0.04 9.06 -13.80
CA LEU A 73 1.49 9.31 -13.69
C LEU A 73 1.90 10.74 -14.05
N GLN A 74 1.17 11.41 -14.95
CA GLN A 74 1.47 12.79 -15.33
C GLN A 74 1.14 13.77 -14.20
N GLU A 75 0.03 13.55 -13.50
CA GLU A 75 -0.41 14.38 -12.38
C GLU A 75 0.48 14.17 -11.15
N VAL A 76 0.88 12.93 -10.87
CA VAL A 76 1.83 12.61 -9.80
C VAL A 76 3.16 13.32 -10.07
N LYS A 77 3.69 13.23 -11.30
CA LYS A 77 4.93 13.91 -11.67
C LYS A 77 4.83 15.43 -11.55
N ALA A 78 3.68 16.01 -11.86
CA ALA A 78 3.43 17.44 -11.71
C ALA A 78 3.31 17.86 -10.24
N SER A 79 2.73 17.01 -9.40
CA SER A 79 2.42 17.29 -7.99
C SER A 79 3.55 16.96 -7.03
N ILE A 80 4.54 16.15 -7.42
CA ILE A 80 5.61 15.67 -6.53
C ILE A 80 6.40 16.80 -5.87
N LYS A 81 6.63 17.91 -6.59
CA LYS A 81 7.33 19.08 -6.04
C LYS A 81 6.50 19.79 -4.97
N ILE A 82 5.18 19.83 -5.15
CA ILE A 82 4.25 20.45 -4.21
C ILE A 82 4.07 19.55 -2.99
N ALA A 83 4.07 18.23 -3.20
CA ALA A 83 3.93 17.21 -2.15
C ALA A 83 5.12 17.15 -1.18
N LEU A 84 6.30 17.67 -1.55
CA LEU A 84 7.49 17.66 -0.69
C LEU A 84 7.27 18.35 0.66
N ILE A 85 6.60 19.51 0.67
CA ILE A 85 6.37 20.26 1.91
C ILE A 85 5.42 19.49 2.84
N PRO A 86 4.22 19.05 2.38
CA PRO A 86 3.35 18.17 3.17
C PRO A 86 4.07 16.91 3.68
N THR A 87 4.88 16.26 2.84
CA THR A 87 5.62 15.05 3.23
C THR A 87 6.62 15.34 4.36
N LEU A 88 7.41 16.40 4.23
CA LEU A 88 8.37 16.76 5.27
C LEU A 88 7.67 17.11 6.58
N CYS A 89 6.53 17.79 6.51
CA CYS A 89 5.71 18.07 7.69
C CYS A 89 5.12 16.80 8.31
N SER A 90 4.59 15.88 7.49
CA SER A 90 4.01 14.60 7.97
C SER A 90 5.05 13.68 8.57
N VAL A 91 6.32 13.80 8.19
CA VAL A 91 7.42 13.04 8.80
C VAL A 91 7.94 13.74 10.05
N ILE A 92 8.39 14.98 9.92
CA ILE A 92 9.17 15.67 10.96
C ILE A 92 8.32 15.94 12.20
N VAL A 93 7.06 16.37 12.02
CA VAL A 93 6.20 16.76 13.15
C VAL A 93 5.82 15.54 14.01
N PRO A 94 5.26 14.45 13.45
CA PRO A 94 4.94 13.26 14.24
C PRO A 94 6.18 12.56 14.79
N PHE A 95 7.28 12.52 14.03
CA PHE A 95 8.55 11.97 14.53
C PHE A 95 9.04 12.73 15.76
N SER A 96 9.08 14.06 15.69
CA SER A 96 9.55 14.90 16.80
C SER A 96 8.63 14.74 18.01
N PHE A 97 7.31 14.68 17.79
CA PHE A 97 6.34 14.43 18.84
C PHE A 97 6.57 13.07 19.51
N GLY A 98 6.70 11.98 18.74
CA GLY A 98 6.95 10.64 19.26
C GLY A 98 8.28 10.54 20.04
N PHE A 99 9.34 11.16 19.52
CA PHE A 99 10.64 11.19 20.19
C PHE A 99 10.58 11.95 21.53
N LEU A 100 9.94 13.13 21.55
CA LEU A 100 9.76 13.92 22.76
C LEU A 100 8.86 13.21 23.78
N LEU A 101 7.84 12.49 23.31
CA LEU A 101 6.99 11.65 24.14
C LEU A 101 7.82 10.55 24.81
N GLY A 102 8.66 9.84 24.06
CA GLY A 102 9.59 8.84 24.63
C GLY A 102 10.51 9.43 25.69
N LYS A 103 11.03 10.65 25.47
CA LYS A 103 11.83 11.38 26.46
C LYS A 103 11.03 11.74 27.72
N ALA A 104 9.76 12.15 27.58
CA ALA A 104 8.90 12.46 28.71
C ALA A 104 8.64 11.24 29.59
N PHE A 105 8.64 10.03 29.01
CA PHE A 105 8.54 8.75 29.74
C PHE A 105 9.89 8.20 30.24
N ASN A 106 10.98 8.95 30.11
CA ASN A 106 12.34 8.54 30.49
C ASN A 106 12.82 7.25 29.79
N LEU A 107 12.41 7.03 28.54
CA LEU A 107 12.90 5.91 27.74
C LEU A 107 14.34 6.18 27.26
N GLU A 108 15.10 5.12 26.96
CA GLU A 108 16.43 5.31 26.38
C GLU A 108 16.36 5.84 24.93
N PHE A 109 17.52 6.18 24.38
CA PHE A 109 17.60 6.88 23.11
C PHE A 109 17.02 6.06 21.94
N ILE A 110 17.25 4.75 21.93
CA ILE A 110 16.81 3.86 20.84
C ILE A 110 15.29 3.70 20.88
N GLU A 111 14.68 3.59 22.06
CA GLU A 111 13.23 3.54 22.23
C GLU A 111 12.57 4.87 21.83
N CYS A 112 13.18 6.01 22.19
CA CYS A 112 12.70 7.31 21.74
C CYS A 112 12.73 7.41 20.20
N LEU A 113 13.81 6.96 19.57
CA LEU A 113 13.92 6.88 18.11
C LEU A 113 12.86 5.93 17.53
N PHE A 114 12.64 4.79 18.16
CA PHE A 114 11.65 3.81 17.72
C PHE A 114 10.25 4.42 17.71
N ILE A 115 9.83 5.10 18.78
CA ILE A 115 8.52 5.77 18.85
C ILE A 115 8.41 6.88 17.81
N GLY A 116 9.47 7.68 17.63
CA GLY A 116 9.50 8.72 16.60
C GLY A 116 9.31 8.13 15.18
N VAL A 117 10.06 7.08 14.84
CA VAL A 117 9.91 6.39 13.55
C VAL A 117 8.55 5.73 13.43
N ALA A 118 8.00 5.14 14.49
CA ALA A 118 6.69 4.48 14.45
C ALA A 118 5.52 5.46 14.21
N PHE A 119 5.67 6.73 14.62
CA PHE A 119 4.62 7.74 14.47
C PHE A 119 4.65 8.47 13.11
N SER A 120 5.73 8.31 12.34
CA SER A 120 5.94 9.05 11.09
C SER A 120 5.18 8.49 9.88
N PRO A 121 5.17 7.17 9.59
CA PRO A 121 4.53 6.63 8.40
C PRO A 121 3.01 6.76 8.43
N THR A 122 2.44 7.13 7.29
CA THR A 122 1.00 7.24 7.06
C THR A 122 0.47 6.02 6.32
N SER A 123 -0.74 5.55 6.63
CA SER A 123 -1.38 4.48 5.85
C SER A 123 -2.00 5.03 4.55
N ILE A 124 -1.36 4.73 3.41
CA ILE A 124 -1.89 5.06 2.08
C ILE A 124 -3.25 4.39 1.86
N GLY A 125 -3.40 3.11 2.22
CA GLY A 125 -4.62 2.34 1.95
C GLY A 125 -5.87 2.97 2.55
N VAL A 126 -5.82 3.36 3.83
CA VAL A 126 -6.95 3.99 4.53
C VAL A 126 -7.24 5.39 3.97
N SER A 127 -6.19 6.19 3.76
CA SER A 127 -6.31 7.56 3.26
C SER A 127 -6.90 7.59 1.85
N VAL A 128 -6.41 6.72 0.96
CA VAL A 128 -6.90 6.59 -0.41
C VAL A 128 -8.32 6.09 -0.41
N ARG A 129 -8.64 5.03 0.35
CA ARG A 129 -10.02 4.52 0.38
C ARG A 129 -11.00 5.60 0.84
N THR A 130 -10.65 6.34 1.90
CA THR A 130 -11.46 7.46 2.37
C THR A 130 -11.62 8.54 1.29
N LEU A 131 -10.57 8.85 0.53
CA LEU A 131 -10.64 9.82 -0.58
C LEU A 131 -11.49 9.33 -1.76
N ILE A 132 -11.55 8.02 -2.00
CA ILE A 132 -12.45 7.39 -2.99
C ILE A 132 -13.89 7.50 -2.50
N ASP A 133 -14.16 7.07 -1.28
CA ASP A 133 -15.50 7.11 -0.67
C ASP A 133 -16.08 8.54 -0.63
N LEU A 134 -15.20 9.56 -0.56
CA LEU A 134 -15.59 10.96 -0.60
C LEU A 134 -15.60 11.61 -2.01
N ASP A 135 -15.15 10.91 -3.05
CA ASP A 135 -14.97 11.44 -4.42
C ASP A 135 -14.02 12.67 -4.49
N TYR A 136 -12.90 12.60 -3.77
CA TYR A 136 -11.85 13.63 -3.74
C TYR A 136 -10.51 13.19 -4.33
N LEU A 137 -10.34 11.91 -4.67
CA LEU A 137 -9.05 11.37 -5.08
C LEU A 137 -8.53 11.99 -6.40
N SER A 138 -9.42 12.20 -7.36
CA SER A 138 -9.13 12.79 -8.68
C SER A 138 -8.86 14.29 -8.65
N LYS A 139 -9.10 14.96 -7.51
CA LYS A 139 -8.84 16.40 -7.36
C LYS A 139 -7.36 16.64 -7.08
N LYS A 140 -6.90 17.87 -7.34
CA LYS A 140 -5.51 18.29 -7.08
C LYS A 140 -5.06 18.03 -5.65
N ILE A 141 -5.97 18.16 -4.67
CA ILE A 141 -5.72 17.86 -3.26
C ILE A 141 -5.46 16.36 -3.07
N GLY A 142 -6.31 15.49 -3.63
CA GLY A 142 -6.15 14.04 -3.59
C GLY A 142 -4.86 13.57 -4.24
N SER A 143 -4.54 14.07 -5.44
CA SER A 143 -3.27 13.78 -6.14
C SER A 143 -2.04 14.23 -5.35
N THR A 144 -2.11 15.39 -4.69
CA THR A 144 -1.01 15.88 -3.83
C THR A 144 -0.87 15.03 -2.56
N MET A 145 -1.98 14.65 -1.91
CA MET A 145 -1.96 13.74 -0.76
C MET A 145 -1.39 12.38 -1.12
N LEU A 146 -1.81 11.82 -2.25
CA LEU A 146 -1.31 10.54 -2.75
C LEU A 146 0.18 10.61 -3.07
N SER A 147 0.62 11.67 -3.74
CA SER A 147 2.05 11.93 -4.00
C SER A 147 2.85 12.07 -2.70
N SER A 148 2.28 12.74 -1.69
CA SER A 148 2.90 12.90 -0.38
C SER A 148 3.02 11.56 0.34
N ALA A 149 1.99 10.73 0.30
CA ALA A 149 1.96 9.45 0.98
C ALA A 149 2.96 8.45 0.35
N ILE A 150 3.14 8.49 -0.98
CA ILE A 150 4.18 7.71 -1.67
C ILE A 150 5.58 8.13 -1.22
N LEU A 151 5.84 9.44 -1.11
CA LEU A 151 7.13 9.95 -0.63
C LEU A 151 7.36 9.57 0.85
N ASP A 152 6.32 9.61 1.66
CA ASP A 152 6.33 9.22 3.06
C ASP A 152 6.72 7.75 3.25
N ASP A 153 6.17 6.81 2.46
CA ASP A 153 6.56 5.39 2.50
C ASP A 153 8.06 5.16 2.21
N ILE A 154 8.61 5.91 1.25
CA ILE A 154 10.05 5.85 0.90
C ILE A 154 10.90 6.34 2.09
N ILE A 155 10.50 7.45 2.71
CA ILE A 155 11.17 8.01 3.88
C ILE A 155 11.02 7.06 5.07
N GLY A 156 9.85 6.46 5.26
CA GLY A 156 9.54 5.50 6.32
C GLY A 156 10.44 4.27 6.24
N ILE A 157 10.57 3.65 5.05
CA ILE A 157 11.51 2.54 4.85
C ILE A 157 12.95 2.95 5.16
N PHE A 158 13.35 4.14 4.72
CA PHE A 158 14.68 4.67 5.01
C PHE A 158 14.89 4.84 6.53
N MET A 159 13.94 5.44 7.23
CA MET A 159 13.98 5.62 8.68
C MET A 159 14.01 4.29 9.44
N PHE A 160 13.17 3.32 9.07
CA PHE A 160 13.17 1.99 9.67
C PHE A 160 14.49 1.26 9.44
N SER A 161 15.06 1.37 8.24
CA SER A 161 16.35 0.74 7.95
C SER A 161 17.49 1.33 8.78
N VAL A 162 17.50 2.67 8.95
CA VAL A 162 18.42 3.36 9.86
C VAL A 162 18.23 2.87 11.29
N LEU A 163 16.99 2.83 11.76
CA LEU A 163 16.63 2.41 13.12
C LEU A 163 17.08 0.97 13.40
N ILE A 164 16.79 0.02 12.51
CA ILE A 164 17.18 -1.38 12.66
C ILE A 164 18.70 -1.51 12.72
N SER A 165 19.42 -0.76 11.89
CA SER A 165 20.89 -0.76 11.89
C SER A 165 21.46 -0.22 13.21
N ILE A 166 20.91 0.89 13.73
CA ILE A 166 21.30 1.43 15.05
C ILE A 166 20.99 0.42 16.16
N ALA A 167 19.80 -0.19 16.13
CA ALA A 167 19.38 -1.16 17.14
C ALA A 167 20.24 -2.45 17.12
N THR A 168 20.69 -2.89 15.94
CA THR A 168 21.45 -4.14 15.78
C THR A 168 22.93 -3.96 16.06
N TYR A 169 23.52 -2.86 15.56
CA TYR A 169 24.97 -2.66 15.59
C TYR A 169 25.42 -1.62 16.61
N HIS A 170 24.49 -1.00 17.35
CA HIS A 170 24.74 0.09 18.31
C HIS A 170 25.54 1.28 17.74
N HIS A 171 25.51 1.46 16.41
CA HIS A 171 26.22 2.51 15.70
C HIS A 171 25.34 3.13 14.61
N ILE A 172 25.56 4.42 14.33
CA ILE A 172 24.86 5.12 13.24
C ILE A 172 25.33 4.52 11.89
N PRO A 173 24.40 4.22 10.96
CA PRO A 173 24.75 3.67 9.66
C PRO A 173 25.76 4.56 8.95
N THR A 174 26.78 3.94 8.34
CA THR A 174 27.74 4.69 7.53
C THR A 174 27.03 5.29 6.31
N SER A 175 27.51 6.43 5.80
CA SER A 175 27.01 7.05 4.56
C SER A 175 26.91 6.07 3.39
N MET A 176 27.83 5.10 3.32
CA MET A 176 27.81 4.03 2.33
C MET A 176 26.60 3.10 2.45
N GLN A 177 26.18 2.72 3.67
CA GLN A 177 24.99 1.89 3.88
C GLN A 177 23.71 2.62 3.48
N LEU A 178 23.61 3.92 3.82
CA LEU A 178 22.49 4.77 3.41
C LEU A 178 22.41 4.91 1.89
N MET A 179 23.57 5.07 1.24
CA MET A 179 23.65 5.14 -0.21
C MET A 179 23.27 3.82 -0.88
N ILE A 180 23.58 2.67 -0.27
CA ILE A 180 23.16 1.36 -0.78
C ILE A 180 21.63 1.21 -0.71
N ILE A 181 20.99 1.61 0.41
CA ILE A 181 19.53 1.53 0.57
C ILE A 181 18.82 2.43 -0.45
N GLY A 182 19.23 3.71 -0.53
CA GLY A 182 18.68 4.64 -1.52
C GLY A 182 18.95 4.17 -2.96
N GLY A 183 20.13 3.62 -3.21
CA GLY A 183 20.50 3.05 -4.51
C GLY A 183 19.62 1.87 -4.91
N LYS A 184 19.33 0.93 -4.00
CA LYS A 184 18.39 -0.18 -4.26
C LYS A 184 17.02 0.32 -4.68
N PHE A 185 16.48 1.34 -3.99
CA PHE A 185 15.19 1.93 -4.33
C PHE A 185 15.19 2.60 -5.71
N VAL A 186 16.22 3.39 -6.02
CA VAL A 186 16.35 4.06 -7.33
C VAL A 186 16.50 3.04 -8.46
N ILE A 187 17.32 2.00 -8.27
CA ILE A 187 17.50 0.93 -9.25
C ILE A 187 16.17 0.18 -9.47
N PHE A 188 15.46 -0.16 -8.40
CA PHE A 188 14.14 -0.78 -8.48
C PHE A 188 13.15 0.08 -9.29
N LEU A 189 13.07 1.39 -9.01
CA LEU A 189 12.23 2.31 -9.78
C LEU A 189 12.60 2.36 -11.26
N ILE A 190 13.90 2.44 -11.58
CA ILE A 190 14.37 2.45 -12.97
C ILE A 190 13.94 1.17 -13.69
N ILE A 191 14.13 0.00 -13.06
CA ILE A 191 13.72 -1.28 -13.63
C ILE A 191 12.21 -1.30 -13.88
N MET A 192 11.41 -0.89 -12.90
CA MET A 192 9.95 -0.85 -13.02
C MET A 192 9.49 0.11 -14.12
N ILE A 193 10.10 1.28 -14.25
CA ILE A 193 9.79 2.25 -15.32
C ILE A 193 10.12 1.66 -16.70
N ILE A 194 11.27 0.99 -16.84
CA ILE A 194 11.67 0.33 -18.09
C ILE A 194 10.68 -0.79 -18.44
N LEU A 195 10.30 -1.61 -17.47
CA LEU A 195 9.31 -2.67 -17.64
C LEU A 195 7.96 -2.10 -18.06
N GLY A 196 7.47 -1.08 -17.35
CA GLY A 196 6.20 -0.42 -17.63
C GLY A 196 6.13 0.25 -18.99
N TRP A 197 7.23 0.88 -19.43
CA TRP A 197 7.23 1.61 -20.71
C TRP A 197 7.51 0.72 -21.92
N LYS A 198 8.33 -0.33 -21.78
CA LYS A 198 8.81 -1.13 -22.91
C LYS A 198 8.30 -2.57 -22.92
N VAL A 199 8.26 -3.23 -21.76
CA VAL A 199 8.00 -4.67 -21.69
C VAL A 199 6.51 -4.96 -21.56
N PHE A 200 5.83 -4.35 -20.58
CA PHE A 200 4.40 -4.57 -20.36
C PHE A 200 3.55 -4.24 -21.59
N PRO A 201 3.71 -3.10 -22.29
CA PRO A 201 2.89 -2.79 -23.45
C PRO A 201 3.04 -3.84 -24.56
N VAL A 202 4.27 -4.29 -24.81
CA VAL A 202 4.56 -5.35 -25.79
C VAL A 202 3.88 -6.65 -25.37
N LEU A 203 4.03 -7.08 -24.11
CA LEU A 203 3.38 -8.28 -23.62
C LEU A 203 1.85 -8.21 -23.74
N PHE A 204 1.23 -7.06 -23.39
CA PHE A 204 -0.21 -6.86 -23.56
C PHE A 204 -0.68 -7.02 -25.01
N THR A 205 0.12 -6.64 -26.01
CA THR A 205 -0.25 -6.88 -27.42
C THR A 205 -0.27 -8.35 -27.80
N TYR A 206 0.53 -9.20 -27.15
CA TYR A 206 0.50 -10.65 -27.35
C TYR A 206 -0.65 -11.29 -26.57
N ILE A 207 -0.83 -10.90 -25.30
CA ILE A 207 -1.90 -11.42 -24.44
C ILE A 207 -3.28 -11.11 -25.02
N HIS A 208 -3.49 -9.91 -25.56
CA HIS A 208 -4.75 -9.53 -26.21
C HIS A 208 -5.11 -10.41 -27.42
N LYS A 209 -4.12 -11.05 -28.06
CA LYS A 209 -4.35 -11.98 -29.18
C LYS A 209 -4.63 -13.40 -28.74
N MET A 210 -4.48 -13.71 -27.45
CA MET A 210 -4.74 -15.03 -26.92
C MET A 210 -6.24 -15.33 -26.86
N GLN A 211 -6.63 -16.52 -27.31
CA GLN A 211 -8.01 -17.01 -27.27
C GLN A 211 -8.43 -17.56 -25.89
N VAL A 212 -7.51 -17.56 -24.91
CA VAL A 212 -7.76 -18.03 -23.55
C VAL A 212 -8.64 -17.00 -22.83
N LYS A 213 -9.75 -17.47 -22.24
CA LYS A 213 -10.65 -16.64 -21.43
C LYS A 213 -9.90 -16.00 -20.26
N GLU A 214 -10.19 -14.73 -19.98
CA GLU A 214 -9.60 -13.98 -18.85
C GLU A 214 -8.07 -13.84 -18.87
N SER A 215 -7.44 -14.01 -20.03
CA SER A 215 -5.98 -13.92 -20.19
C SER A 215 -5.42 -12.55 -19.77
N ILE A 216 -6.14 -11.47 -20.07
CA ILE A 216 -5.77 -10.10 -19.67
C ILE A 216 -5.84 -9.94 -18.15
N PHE A 217 -6.92 -10.42 -17.51
CA PHE A 217 -7.10 -10.36 -16.07
C PHE A 217 -6.00 -11.15 -15.34
N ALA A 218 -5.71 -12.38 -15.77
CA ALA A 218 -4.65 -13.20 -15.22
C ALA A 218 -3.27 -12.51 -15.35
N PHE A 219 -3.02 -11.84 -16.46
CA PHE A 219 -1.77 -11.13 -16.70
C PHE A 219 -1.61 -9.89 -15.81
N VAL A 220 -2.69 -9.11 -15.60
CA VAL A 220 -2.71 -7.99 -14.64
C VAL A 220 -2.38 -8.49 -13.23
N PHE A 221 -2.98 -9.62 -12.83
CA PHE A 221 -2.71 -10.27 -11.54
C PHE A 221 -1.25 -10.74 -11.41
N MET A 222 -0.69 -11.34 -12.46
CA MET A 222 0.72 -11.72 -12.51
C MET A 222 1.64 -10.52 -12.34
N ILE A 223 1.32 -9.38 -12.96
CA ILE A 223 2.12 -8.16 -12.81
C ILE A 223 2.06 -7.61 -11.39
N ALA A 224 0.88 -7.66 -10.74
CA ALA A 224 0.74 -7.25 -9.34
C ALA A 224 1.70 -8.03 -8.42
N ILE A 225 1.65 -9.37 -8.50
CA ILE A 225 2.50 -10.25 -7.69
C ILE A 225 3.98 -10.11 -8.09
N PHE A 226 4.28 -10.06 -9.38
CA PHE A 226 5.65 -9.90 -9.87
C PHE A 226 6.30 -8.60 -9.38
N SER A 227 5.55 -7.50 -9.41
CA SER A 227 6.05 -6.19 -8.96
C SER A 227 6.28 -6.16 -7.45
N ALA A 228 5.39 -6.81 -6.69
CA ALA A 228 5.53 -6.99 -5.24
C ALA A 228 6.75 -7.85 -4.88
N TYR A 229 6.91 -9.00 -5.52
CA TYR A 229 8.08 -9.86 -5.37
C TYR A 229 9.39 -9.14 -5.73
N LEU A 230 9.39 -8.39 -6.84
CA LEU A 230 10.58 -7.64 -7.24
C LEU A 230 10.96 -6.61 -6.17
N ALA A 231 10.01 -5.92 -5.54
CA ALA A 231 10.30 -5.00 -4.45
C ALA A 231 10.98 -5.71 -3.26
N GLU A 232 10.51 -6.90 -2.87
CA GLU A 232 11.13 -7.68 -1.79
C GLU A 232 12.57 -8.10 -2.11
N VAL A 233 12.86 -8.45 -3.37
CA VAL A 233 14.24 -8.75 -3.83
C VAL A 233 15.17 -7.53 -3.61
N PHE A 234 14.65 -6.32 -3.76
CA PHE A 234 15.36 -5.07 -3.47
C PHE A 234 15.30 -4.65 -1.98
N SER A 235 14.80 -5.52 -1.10
CA SER A 235 14.62 -5.25 0.34
C SER A 235 13.65 -4.09 0.62
N LEU A 236 12.66 -3.89 -0.25
CA LEU A 236 11.58 -2.92 -0.11
C LEU A 236 10.29 -3.63 0.32
N HIS A 237 9.31 -2.89 0.82
CA HIS A 237 7.99 -3.46 1.13
C HIS A 237 7.26 -3.89 -0.15
N ALA A 238 6.70 -5.10 -0.15
CA ALA A 238 5.96 -5.69 -1.27
C ALA A 238 4.82 -4.79 -1.78
N VAL A 239 4.14 -4.11 -0.85
CA VAL A 239 3.02 -3.20 -1.12
C VAL A 239 3.43 -2.03 -2.03
N ILE A 240 4.65 -1.50 -1.86
CA ILE A 240 5.19 -0.42 -2.72
C ILE A 240 5.41 -0.93 -4.14
N GLY A 241 5.93 -2.16 -4.26
CA GLY A 241 6.11 -2.79 -5.56
C GLY A 241 4.79 -3.00 -6.30
N ALA A 242 3.77 -3.48 -5.59
CA ALA A 242 2.42 -3.63 -6.13
C ALA A 242 1.85 -2.28 -6.61
N PHE A 243 1.96 -1.23 -5.80
CA PHE A 243 1.52 0.12 -6.16
C PHE A 243 2.20 0.62 -7.45
N ILE A 244 3.54 0.54 -7.53
CA ILE A 244 4.29 0.97 -8.73
C ILE A 244 3.93 0.12 -9.94
N GLY A 245 3.75 -1.19 -9.77
CA GLY A 245 3.27 -2.09 -10.81
C GLY A 245 1.93 -1.64 -11.38
N GLY A 246 0.96 -1.33 -10.51
CA GLY A 246 -0.33 -0.78 -10.89
C GLY A 246 -0.16 0.55 -11.64
N ALA A 247 0.64 1.46 -11.11
CA ALA A 247 0.91 2.77 -11.70
C ALA A 247 1.53 2.66 -13.11
N CYS A 248 2.41 1.69 -13.35
CA CYS A 248 2.93 1.40 -14.68
C CYS A 248 1.83 0.96 -15.66
N LEU A 249 0.82 0.21 -15.19
CA LEU A 249 -0.29 -0.26 -16.02
C LEU A 249 -1.36 0.81 -16.26
N SER A 250 -1.46 1.81 -15.38
CA SER A 250 -2.40 2.93 -15.52
C SER A 250 -2.27 3.69 -16.85
N SER A 251 -1.13 3.57 -17.53
CA SER A 251 -0.86 4.23 -18.81
C SER A 251 -1.08 3.33 -20.03
N ILE A 252 -1.45 2.06 -19.84
CA ILE A 252 -1.61 1.07 -20.91
C ILE A 252 -3.11 0.92 -21.28
N PRO A 253 -3.55 1.35 -22.48
CA PRO A 253 -4.96 1.33 -22.85
C PRO A 253 -5.58 -0.07 -22.84
N PHE A 254 -4.85 -1.08 -23.33
CA PHE A 254 -5.29 -2.48 -23.36
C PHE A 254 -5.44 -3.12 -21.97
N ALA A 255 -4.79 -2.54 -20.96
CA ALA A 255 -4.98 -3.00 -19.60
C ALA A 255 -6.31 -2.49 -19.04
N LYS A 256 -6.81 -1.31 -19.45
CA LYS A 256 -7.99 -0.62 -18.87
C LYS A 256 -9.37 -1.09 -19.39
N ILE A 257 -9.49 -2.31 -19.87
CA ILE A 257 -10.79 -2.83 -20.29
C ILE A 257 -11.72 -2.87 -19.07
N GLU A 258 -12.91 -2.27 -19.18
CA GLU A 258 -13.86 -2.08 -18.07
C GLU A 258 -14.19 -3.40 -17.36
N ASP A 259 -14.37 -4.49 -18.12
CA ASP A 259 -14.57 -5.84 -17.56
C ASP A 259 -13.39 -6.33 -16.71
N VAL A 260 -12.16 -6.04 -17.13
CA VAL A 260 -10.96 -6.43 -16.37
C VAL A 260 -10.84 -5.55 -15.14
N GLN A 261 -11.07 -4.25 -15.29
CA GLN A 261 -11.09 -3.30 -14.20
C GLN A 261 -12.09 -3.68 -13.11
N ASN A 262 -13.29 -4.12 -13.50
CA ASN A 262 -14.34 -4.54 -12.57
C ASN A 262 -14.00 -5.86 -11.89
N LYS A 263 -13.36 -6.82 -12.59
CA LYS A 263 -12.89 -8.07 -11.99
C LYS A 263 -11.73 -7.87 -11.01
N VAL A 264 -10.75 -7.04 -11.35
CA VAL A 264 -9.64 -6.70 -10.46
C VAL A 264 -10.19 -5.93 -9.25
N SER A 265 -11.08 -4.96 -9.46
CA SER A 265 -11.81 -4.29 -8.38
C SER A 265 -12.63 -5.26 -7.54
N GLY A 266 -13.26 -6.29 -8.12
CA GLY A 266 -13.96 -7.33 -7.36
C GLY A 266 -13.05 -8.14 -6.42
N ILE A 267 -11.74 -8.22 -6.67
CA ILE A 267 -10.81 -8.91 -5.77
C ILE A 267 -10.42 -8.04 -4.58
N SER A 268 -10.19 -6.75 -4.79
CA SER A 268 -9.92 -5.84 -3.69
C SER A 268 -11.22 -5.41 -3.02
N TYR A 269 -12.12 -4.75 -3.75
CA TYR A 269 -13.37 -4.21 -3.24
C TYR A 269 -14.51 -5.23 -3.12
N GLY A 270 -14.55 -6.32 -3.90
CA GLY A 270 -15.52 -7.40 -3.61
C GLY A 270 -15.22 -8.10 -2.27
N ILE A 271 -13.98 -8.05 -1.80
CA ILE A 271 -13.59 -8.37 -0.41
C ILE A 271 -13.78 -7.15 0.51
N TYR A 272 -13.58 -5.92 0.00
CA TYR A 272 -13.66 -4.63 0.69
C TYR A 272 -14.74 -3.69 0.13
N ASN A 273 -15.99 -4.11 0.29
CA ASN A 273 -17.24 -3.36 0.07
C ASN A 273 -17.64 -2.97 -1.37
N ASN A 274 -18.94 -3.07 -1.60
CA ASN A 274 -19.63 -3.05 -2.88
C ASN A 274 -20.28 -1.68 -3.12
N GLU A 275 -19.53 -0.71 -3.68
CA GLU A 275 -20.10 0.55 -4.16
C GLU A 275 -19.95 0.65 -5.68
N GLN A 276 -20.70 -0.18 -6.40
CA GLN A 276 -21.19 0.16 -7.74
C GLN A 276 -22.58 -0.48 -7.89
N CYS A 277 -23.57 0.06 -7.18
CA CYS A 277 -24.96 -0.05 -7.59
C CYS A 277 -25.39 1.32 -8.09
N ASP A 278 -25.59 1.39 -9.40
CA ASP A 278 -26.14 2.50 -10.18
C ASP A 278 -26.99 3.48 -9.38
N LYS A 279 -26.58 4.76 -9.42
CA LYS A 279 -27.47 5.91 -9.61
C LYS A 279 -26.81 6.97 -10.48
#